data_AF-A0A8G2CHW2-F1
#
_entry.id   AF-A0A8G2CHW2-F1
#
_cell.length_a   1.000
_cell.length_b   1.000
_cell.length_c   1.000
_cell.angle_alpha   90.00
_cell.angle_beta   90.00
_cell.angle_gamma   90.00
#
_symmetry.space_group_name_H-M   'P 1'
#
loop_
_entity.id
_entity.type
_entity.pdbx_description
1 polymer ?
#
loop_
_entity_poly.entity_id
_entity_poly.type
_entity_poly.pdbx_seq_one_letter_code
_entity_poly.pdbx_strand_id
1 'polypeptide(L)'
;MTTRSIRIITSAAYVEQELAAEFGQIPPSFLSIGVSPLYEAQIKYLGLGDPIYLTIPEGFSPRRYDQERLHELGVVLVPVPEGLKLGESIVYAINFIASTSVSVQLLHGDTLIEDLPIGLAAFIHEGVSFNSSTISYAT
;
A
#
# COMPACT_ATOMS: atom_id res chain seq x y z
N MET A 1 -26.28 1.42 -1.10
CA MET A 1 -25.33 2.55 -1.09
C MET A 1 -23.94 1.95 -1.08
N THR A 2 -23.11 2.21 -2.08
CA THR A 2 -21.75 1.67 -2.13
C THR A 2 -20.88 2.51 -1.20
N THR A 3 -20.37 1.90 -0.12
CA THR A 3 -19.44 2.57 0.80
C THR A 3 -18.12 2.78 0.07
N ARG A 4 -17.70 4.03 -0.14
CA ARG A 4 -16.38 4.34 -0.71
C ARG A 4 -15.30 4.03 0.33
N SER A 5 -14.31 3.24 -0.06
CA SER A 5 -13.16 2.89 0.79
C SER A 5 -11.88 3.47 0.22
N ILE A 6 -10.97 3.95 1.08
CA ILE A 6 -9.59 4.25 0.67
C ILE A 6 -8.85 2.92 0.60
N ARG A 7 -8.15 2.65 -0.50
CA ARG A 7 -7.37 1.42 -0.66
C ARG A 7 -5.88 1.77 -0.69
N ILE A 8 -5.11 1.32 0.29
CA ILE A 8 -3.70 1.66 0.44
C ILE A 8 -2.85 0.40 0.43
N ILE A 9 -1.83 0.38 -0.44
CA ILE A 9 -0.74 -0.59 -0.38
C ILE A 9 0.40 0.07 0.41
N THR A 10 0.76 -0.52 1.55
CA THR A 10 1.76 0.01 2.49
C THR A 10 3.17 -0.46 2.13
N SER A 11 3.88 0.36 1.38
CA SER A 11 5.23 0.10 0.87
C SER A 11 6.19 1.29 1.08
N ALA A 12 6.01 2.07 2.15
CA ALA A 12 6.77 3.29 2.43
C ALA A 12 8.17 3.08 3.08
N ALA A 13 8.57 1.83 3.30
CA ALA A 13 9.90 1.48 3.80
C ALA A 13 10.72 0.81 2.69
N TYR A 14 12.04 0.76 2.86
CA TYR A 14 12.89 -0.11 2.07
C TYR A 14 12.88 -1.53 2.63
N VAL A 15 13.09 -2.52 1.76
CA VAL A 15 13.23 -3.92 2.19
C VAL A 15 14.46 -4.13 3.08
N GLU A 16 14.38 -5.14 3.95
CA GLU A 16 15.45 -5.53 4.88
C GLU A 16 16.71 -6.03 4.14
N GLN A 17 17.82 -6.12 4.88
CA GLN A 17 19.17 -6.31 4.33
C GLN A 17 19.30 -7.50 3.37
N GLU A 18 18.69 -8.65 3.67
CA GLU A 18 18.76 -9.84 2.84
C GLU A 18 18.10 -9.61 1.47
N LEU A 19 16.89 -9.03 1.46
CA LEU A 19 16.18 -8.69 0.22
C LEU A 19 16.86 -7.54 -0.51
N ALA A 20 17.42 -6.57 0.21
CA ALA A 20 18.16 -5.47 -0.38
C ALA A 20 19.44 -5.95 -1.07
N ALA A 21 20.09 -7.01 -0.58
CA ALA A 21 21.26 -7.60 -1.22
C ALA A 21 20.92 -8.26 -2.57
N GLU A 22 19.70 -8.78 -2.72
CA GLU A 22 19.23 -9.43 -3.94
C GLU A 22 18.62 -8.45 -4.94
N PHE A 23 17.76 -7.54 -4.46
CA PHE A 23 16.92 -6.68 -5.30
C PHE A 23 17.34 -5.20 -5.27
N GLY A 24 18.31 -4.83 -4.43
CA GLY A 24 18.67 -3.45 -4.15
C GLY A 24 17.74 -2.78 -3.13
N GLN A 25 18.04 -1.52 -2.79
CA GLN A 25 17.18 -0.72 -1.92
C GLN A 25 15.92 -0.29 -2.67
N ILE A 26 14.93 -1.17 -2.66
CA ILE A 26 13.61 -0.93 -3.24
C ILE A 26 12.52 -1.05 -2.17
N PRO A 27 11.35 -0.42 -2.40
CA PRO A 27 10.21 -0.63 -1.54
C PRO A 27 9.57 -2.01 -1.75
N PRO A 28 8.95 -2.62 -0.72
CA PRO A 28 8.40 -3.99 -0.78
C PRO A 28 7.51 -4.29 -1.99
N SER A 29 6.60 -3.40 -2.39
CA SER A 29 5.71 -3.63 -3.54
C SER A 29 6.43 -3.67 -4.90
N PHE A 30 7.70 -3.26 -4.94
CA PHE A 30 8.54 -3.34 -6.14
C PHE A 30 9.38 -4.62 -6.21
N LEU A 31 9.30 -5.50 -5.19
CA LEU A 31 9.91 -6.82 -5.24
C LEU A 31 9.37 -7.59 -6.45
N SER A 32 10.27 -8.23 -7.19
CA SER A 32 9.90 -9.04 -8.35
C SER A 32 9.43 -10.42 -7.91
N ILE A 33 8.28 -10.86 -8.41
CA ILE A 33 7.81 -12.24 -8.32
C ILE A 33 7.78 -12.82 -9.74
N GLY A 34 8.74 -13.69 -10.04
CA GLY A 34 8.99 -14.14 -11.40
C GLY A 34 9.45 -12.98 -12.29
N VAL A 35 8.63 -12.62 -13.28
CA VAL A 35 8.95 -11.58 -14.28
C VAL A 35 8.23 -10.25 -14.04
N SER A 36 7.40 -10.16 -13.00
CA SER A 36 6.56 -8.99 -12.74
C SER A 36 6.78 -8.45 -11.33
N PRO A 37 6.71 -7.12 -11.13
CA PRO A 37 6.69 -6.53 -9.80
C PRO A 37 5.43 -6.95 -9.02
N LEU A 38 5.57 -7.11 -7.71
CA LEU A 38 4.50 -7.51 -6.80
C LEU A 38 3.29 -6.56 -6.85
N TYR A 39 3.51 -5.25 -7.06
CA TYR A 39 2.43 -4.28 -7.18
C TYR A 39 1.40 -4.67 -8.24
N GLU A 40 1.79 -5.35 -9.33
CA GLU A 40 0.84 -5.73 -10.39
C GLU A 40 -0.19 -6.74 -9.88
N ALA A 41 0.26 -7.76 -9.17
CA ALA A 41 -0.62 -8.76 -8.57
C ALA A 41 -1.48 -8.16 -7.46
N GLN A 42 -0.90 -7.27 -6.63
CA GLN A 42 -1.61 -6.57 -5.56
C GLN A 42 -2.75 -5.68 -6.11
N ILE A 43 -2.47 -4.91 -7.16
CA ILE A 43 -3.47 -4.06 -7.81
C ILE A 43 -4.57 -4.90 -8.45
N LYS A 44 -4.19 -6.01 -9.11
CA LYS A 44 -5.15 -6.95 -9.69
C LYS A 44 -6.07 -7.54 -8.62
N TYR A 45 -5.53 -7.93 -7.47
CA TYR A 45 -6.29 -8.46 -6.34
C TYR A 45 -7.28 -7.42 -5.79
N LEU A 46 -6.83 -6.18 -5.58
CA LEU A 46 -7.70 -5.09 -5.13
C LEU A 46 -8.83 -4.81 -6.13
N GLY A 47 -8.58 -5.03 -7.43
CA GLY A 47 -9.59 -4.93 -8.47
C GLY A 47 -10.00 -3.50 -8.80
N LEU A 48 -10.92 -3.36 -9.76
CA LEU A 48 -11.39 -2.07 -10.26
C LEU A 48 -12.41 -1.42 -9.30
N GLY A 49 -12.44 -0.09 -9.25
CA GLY A 49 -13.40 0.65 -8.43
C GLY A 49 -12.80 1.94 -7.87
N ASP A 50 -12.60 1.97 -6.54
CA ASP A 50 -12.03 3.13 -5.83
C ASP A 50 -10.55 3.36 -6.20
N PRO A 51 -9.97 4.56 -6.02
CA PRO A 51 -8.54 4.75 -6.25
C PRO A 51 -7.68 3.83 -5.38
N ILE A 52 -6.56 3.34 -5.92
CA ILE A 52 -5.53 2.61 -5.17
C ILE A 52 -4.37 3.57 -4.93
N TYR A 53 -3.96 3.68 -3.68
CA TYR A 53 -2.83 4.48 -3.25
C TYR A 53 -1.68 3.56 -2.89
N LEU A 54 -0.51 3.77 -3.48
CA LEU A 54 0.70 3.01 -3.15
C LEU A 54 1.67 3.95 -2.43
N THR A 55 1.91 3.69 -1.15
CA THR A 55 2.88 4.49 -0.40
C THR A 55 4.30 4.10 -0.80
N ILE A 56 5.18 5.07 -0.97
CA ILE A 56 6.60 4.86 -1.26
C ILE A 56 7.45 5.75 -0.34
N PRO A 57 8.71 5.37 -0.04
CA PRO A 57 9.65 6.29 0.61
C PRO A 57 9.76 7.58 -0.21
N GLU A 58 9.79 8.73 0.45
CA GLU A 58 9.90 10.04 -0.22
C GLU A 58 11.15 10.14 -1.11
N GLY A 59 12.26 9.52 -0.70
CA GLY A 59 13.50 9.43 -1.47
C GLY A 59 13.46 8.44 -2.64
N PHE A 60 12.41 7.62 -2.78
CA PHE A 60 12.32 6.61 -3.82
C PHE A 60 11.66 7.15 -5.10
N SER A 61 12.35 7.02 -6.23
CA SER A 61 11.79 7.26 -7.56
C SER A 61 11.66 5.94 -8.31
N PRO A 62 10.44 5.48 -8.64
CA PRO A 62 10.27 4.31 -9.50
C PRO A 62 10.95 4.53 -10.86
N ARG A 63 11.38 3.45 -11.51
CA ARG A 63 11.94 3.52 -12.87
C ARG A 63 10.85 3.94 -13.85
N ARG A 64 11.25 4.49 -15.00
CA ARG A 64 10.30 4.95 -16.04
C ARG A 64 9.24 3.90 -16.39
N TYR A 65 9.65 2.64 -16.59
CA TYR A 65 8.72 1.54 -16.86
C TYR A 65 7.69 1.37 -15.75
N ASP A 66 8.13 1.35 -14.48
CA ASP A 66 7.25 1.19 -13.33
C ASP A 66 6.29 2.38 -13.19
N GLN A 67 6.76 3.62 -13.45
CA GLN A 67 5.93 4.82 -13.46
C GLN A 67 4.81 4.74 -14.51
N GLU A 68 5.16 4.39 -15.75
CA GLU A 68 4.20 4.23 -16.85
C GLU A 68 3.18 3.13 -16.52
N ARG A 69 3.66 1.99 -16.00
CA ARG A 69 2.82 0.86 -15.64
C ARG A 69 1.84 1.18 -14.49
N LEU A 70 2.31 1.84 -13.43
CA LEU A 70 1.46 2.25 -12.31
C LEU A 70 0.41 3.28 -12.75
N HIS A 71 0.78 4.19 -13.66
CA HIS A 71 -0.14 5.15 -14.25
C HIS A 71 -1.23 4.47 -15.09
N GLU A 72 -0.87 3.51 -15.94
CA GLU A 72 -1.84 2.70 -16.71
C GLU A 72 -2.82 1.93 -15.80
N LEU A 73 -2.34 1.47 -14.64
CA LEU A 73 -3.13 0.77 -13.64
C LEU A 73 -3.98 1.71 -12.76
N GLY A 74 -3.88 3.03 -12.96
CA GLY A 74 -4.65 4.04 -12.21
C GLY A 74 -4.22 4.18 -10.74
N VAL A 75 -2.97 3.88 -10.43
CA VAL A 75 -2.43 3.99 -9.07
C VAL A 75 -1.93 5.40 -8.79
N VAL A 76 -2.23 5.91 -7.59
CA VAL A 76 -1.68 7.16 -7.08
C VAL A 76 -0.54 6.86 -6.11
N LEU A 77 0.65 7.38 -6.41
CA LEU A 77 1.80 7.28 -5.51
C LEU A 77 1.67 8.27 -4.36
N VAL A 78 1.93 7.80 -3.14
CA VAL A 78 1.95 8.61 -1.92
C VAL A 78 3.38 8.60 -1.36
N PRO A 79 4.16 9.68 -1.55
CA PRO A 79 5.50 9.78 -0.96
C PRO A 79 5.38 10.00 0.55
N VAL A 80 6.00 9.13 1.34
CA VAL A 80 5.97 9.15 2.80
C VAL A 80 7.39 9.42 3.32
N PRO A 81 7.56 10.35 4.28
CA PRO A 81 8.85 10.59 4.92
C PRO A 81 9.46 9.30 5.48
N GLU A 82 10.76 9.12 5.25
CA GLU A 82 11.49 7.96 5.75
C GLU A 82 11.57 7.96 7.28
N GLY A 83 11.67 6.77 7.87
CA GLY A 83 11.81 6.59 9.32
C GLY A 83 10.49 6.61 10.12
N LEU A 84 9.34 6.84 9.47
CA LEU A 84 8.04 6.66 10.12
C LEU A 84 7.75 5.18 10.39
N LYS A 85 7.21 4.89 11.58
CA LYS A 85 6.68 3.56 11.88
C LYS A 85 5.42 3.30 11.05
N LEU A 86 5.06 2.02 10.88
CA LEU A 86 3.91 1.61 10.06
C LEU A 86 2.62 2.40 10.39
N GLY A 87 2.27 2.53 11.67
CA GLY A 87 1.08 3.29 12.08
C GLY A 87 1.15 4.78 11.70
N GLU A 88 2.31 5.42 11.85
CA GLU A 88 2.53 6.82 11.49
C GLU A 88 2.48 7.02 9.98
N SER A 89 3.07 6.08 9.22
CA SER A 89 3.02 6.05 7.75
C SER A 89 1.59 5.94 7.23
N ILE A 90 0.75 5.09 7.85
CA ILE A 90 -0.67 4.95 7.49
C ILE A 90 -1.43 6.25 7.78
N VAL A 91 -1.25 6.85 8.96
CA VAL A 91 -1.90 8.12 9.32
C VAL A 91 -1.48 9.23 8.36
N TYR A 92 -0.18 9.32 8.05
CA TYR A 92 0.34 10.26 7.07
C TYR A 92 -0.34 10.07 5.71
N ALA A 93 -0.40 8.83 5.21
CA ALA A 93 -1.01 8.53 3.91
C ALA A 93 -2.50 8.90 3.87
N ILE A 94 -3.26 8.59 4.92
CA ILE A 94 -4.68 8.97 5.01
C ILE A 94 -4.86 10.49 4.94
N ASN A 95 -4.03 11.24 5.66
CA ASN A 95 -4.06 12.71 5.65
C ASN A 95 -3.66 13.28 4.29
N PHE A 96 -2.64 12.70 3.64
CA PHE A 96 -2.20 13.08 2.30
C PHE A 96 -3.31 12.91 1.25
N ILE A 97 -4.05 11.80 1.33
CA ILE A 97 -5.14 11.48 0.42
C ILE A 97 -6.33 12.46 0.57
N ALA A 98 -6.46 13.11 1.74
CA ALA A 98 -7.50 14.09 2.05
C ALA A 98 -8.94 13.61 1.75
N SER A 99 -9.18 12.29 1.86
CA SER A 99 -10.49 11.70 1.52
C SER A 99 -11.45 11.76 2.70
N THR A 100 -12.74 11.98 2.40
CA THR A 100 -13.85 11.90 3.36
C THR A 100 -14.44 10.48 3.47
N SER A 101 -13.75 9.47 2.95
CA SER A 101 -14.18 8.06 3.02
C SER A 101 -14.32 7.58 4.46
N VAL A 102 -15.25 6.65 4.68
CA VAL A 102 -15.58 6.11 6.01
C VAL A 102 -14.83 4.82 6.35
N SER A 103 -14.09 4.25 5.40
CA SER A 103 -13.36 2.98 5.55
C SER A 103 -12.00 3.02 4.84
N VAL A 104 -11.03 2.31 5.41
CA VAL A 104 -9.69 2.13 4.85
C VAL A 104 -9.41 0.62 4.71
N GLN A 105 -9.02 0.21 3.50
CA GLN A 105 -8.51 -1.11 3.17
C GLN A 105 -6.99 -1.02 3.05
N LEU A 106 -6.26 -1.84 3.80
CA LEU A 106 -4.80 -1.89 3.78
C LEU A 106 -4.32 -3.22 3.20
N LEU A 107 -3.32 -3.16 2.33
CA LEU A 107 -2.55 -4.30 1.86
C LEU A 107 -1.08 -4.06 2.18
N HIS A 108 -0.40 -5.02 2.81
CA HIS A 108 1.02 -4.86 3.12
C HIS A 108 1.88 -5.06 1.86
N GLY A 109 2.91 -4.21 1.69
CA GLY A 109 3.63 -4.10 0.42
C GLY A 109 4.41 -5.36 0.02
N ASP A 110 4.80 -6.19 0.97
CA ASP A 110 5.47 -7.49 0.76
C ASP A 110 4.51 -8.68 0.61
N THR A 111 3.21 -8.43 0.73
CA THR A 111 2.20 -9.49 0.80
C THR A 111 1.60 -9.73 -0.58
N LEU A 112 1.75 -10.97 -1.06
CA LEU A 112 1.04 -11.48 -2.22
C LEU A 112 -0.24 -12.18 -1.76
N ILE A 113 -1.39 -11.76 -2.30
CA ILE A 113 -2.64 -12.47 -2.11
C ILE A 113 -2.93 -13.28 -3.37
N GLU A 114 -2.75 -14.59 -3.27
CA GLU A 114 -3.17 -15.55 -4.29
C GLU A 114 -4.59 -16.03 -3.98
N ASP A 115 -5.33 -16.48 -5.01
CA ASP A 115 -6.69 -17.00 -4.88
C ASP A 115 -6.75 -18.01 -3.73
N LEU A 116 -7.33 -17.58 -2.61
CA LEU A 116 -7.49 -18.43 -1.45
C LEU A 116 -8.36 -19.62 -1.85
N PRO A 117 -7.97 -20.87 -1.54
CA PRO A 117 -8.85 -22.00 -1.71
C PRO A 117 -10.15 -21.69 -0.97
N ILE A 118 -11.28 -21.80 -1.67
CA ILE A 118 -12.62 -21.60 -1.09
C ILE A 118 -12.70 -22.48 0.16
N GLY A 119 -12.69 -21.87 1.34
CA GLY A 119 -12.83 -22.57 2.62
C GLY A 119 -11.76 -22.31 3.68
N LEU A 120 -10.70 -21.53 3.41
CA LEU A 120 -9.77 -21.09 4.45
C LEU A 120 -10.00 -19.61 4.76
N ALA A 121 -10.38 -19.29 5.99
CA ALA A 121 -10.37 -17.92 6.48
C ALA A 121 -8.91 -17.51 6.74
N ALA A 122 -8.17 -17.13 5.69
CA ALA A 122 -6.94 -16.36 5.91
C ALA A 122 -7.36 -14.98 6.42
N PHE A 123 -6.70 -14.58 7.50
CA PHE A 123 -6.93 -13.35 8.24
C PHE A 123 -7.08 -12.14 7.31
N ILE A 124 -8.32 -11.77 7.03
CA ILE A 124 -8.67 -10.39 6.72
C ILE A 124 -8.39 -9.66 8.03
N HIS A 125 -7.36 -8.82 8.08
CA HIS A 125 -7.32 -7.83 9.14
C HIS A 125 -8.54 -6.94 8.90
N GLU A 126 -9.61 -7.15 9.67
CA GLU A 126 -10.77 -6.27 9.68
C GLU A 126 -10.25 -4.84 9.80
N GLY A 127 -10.65 -4.01 8.84
CA GLY A 127 -10.21 -2.63 8.75
C GLY A 127 -10.45 -1.94 10.09
N VAL A 128 -9.40 -1.38 10.67
CA VAL A 128 -9.54 -0.48 11.80
C VAL A 128 -10.27 0.76 11.26
N SER A 129 -11.55 0.90 11.61
CA SER A 129 -12.30 2.12 11.36
C SER A 129 -11.86 3.16 12.38
N PHE A 130 -11.05 4.13 11.95
CA PHE A 130 -10.76 5.32 12.75
C PHE A 130 -11.90 6.32 12.57
N ASN A 131 -12.63 6.63 13.64
CA ASN A 131 -13.53 7.78 13.62
C ASN A 131 -12.70 9.07 13.74
N SER A 132 -13.15 10.14 13.09
CA SER A 132 -12.48 11.46 13.15
C SER A 132 -12.55 12.14 14.52
N SER A 133 -13.08 11.48 15.54
CA SER A 133 -13.36 12.07 16.86
C SER A 133 -12.27 11.79 17.91
N THR A 134 -11.27 10.95 17.62
CA THR A 134 -10.26 10.57 18.63
C THR A 134 -8.86 10.57 18.05
N ILE A 135 -8.32 11.76 17.78
CA ILE A 135 -6.87 12.00 17.78
C ILE A 135 -6.60 12.97 18.92
N SER A 136 -6.41 12.42 20.11
CA SER A 136 -5.84 13.17 21.23
C SER A 136 -4.32 12.99 21.16
N TYR A 137 -3.60 14.07 20.84
CA TYR A 137 -2.15 14.11 20.98
C TYR A 137 -1.82 14.02 22.47
N ALA A 138 -1.23 12.89 22.91
CA ALA A 138 -0.54 12.87 24.19
C ALA A 138 0.80 13.59 23.99
N THR A 139 0.96 14.72 24.67
CA THR A 139 2.23 15.45 24.83
C THR A 139 3.18 14.71 25.74
#